data_AF-A0A973JT93-F1
#
_entry.id   AF-A0A973JT93-F1
#
_cell.length_a   1.000
_cell.length_b   1.000
_cell.length_c   1.000
_cell.angle_alpha   90.00
_cell.angle_beta   90.00
_cell.angle_gamma   90.00
#
_symmetry.space_group_name_H-M   'P 1'
#
loop_
_entity.id
_entity.type
_entity.pdbx_description
1 polymer ?
#
loop_
_entity_poly.entity_id
_entity_poly.type
_entity_poly.pdbx_seq_one_letter_code
_entity_poly.pdbx_strand_id
1 'polypeptide(L)'
;MSVYEDITNQKFNRLTVIRRLIEKDIYGRKLWFCKCDCGKFISTTISLLHKGKVKSCGCLNKELQQKFKEKATKHNLRYNPCYGVWADMIQRCTNPKNGNYYKYGARGITVCDEWLTSFENF
;
A
#
# COMPACT_ATOMS: atom_id res chain seq x y z
N MET A 1 -21.13 -21.62 -31.73
CA MET A 1 -20.82 -22.69 -30.75
C MET A 1 -19.88 -22.10 -29.70
N SER A 2 -20.36 -21.83 -28.48
CA SER A 2 -19.51 -21.32 -27.40
C SER A 2 -18.67 -22.47 -26.86
N VAL A 3 -17.41 -22.55 -27.29
CA VAL A 3 -16.42 -23.45 -26.71
C VAL A 3 -16.30 -23.05 -25.24
N TYR A 4 -16.71 -23.94 -24.34
CA TYR A 4 -16.57 -23.73 -22.91
C TYR A 4 -15.07 -23.71 -22.59
N GLU A 5 -14.54 -22.53 -22.27
CA GLU A 5 -13.16 -22.42 -21.77
C GLU A 5 -13.10 -22.98 -20.35
N ASP A 6 -12.61 -24.21 -20.23
CA ASP A 6 -12.27 -24.81 -18.95
C ASP A 6 -10.88 -24.33 -18.53
N ILE A 7 -10.84 -23.62 -17.41
CA ILE A 7 -9.61 -23.05 -16.84
C ILE A 7 -9.16 -23.80 -15.58
N THR A 8 -9.66 -25.01 -15.36
CA THR A 8 -9.24 -25.86 -14.24
C THR A 8 -7.71 -26.08 -14.25
N ASN A 9 -7.10 -26.09 -13.07
CA ASN A 9 -5.65 -26.14 -12.84
C ASN A 9 -4.84 -24.94 -13.35
N GLN A 10 -5.46 -23.94 -13.99
CA GLN A 10 -4.74 -22.71 -14.34
C GLN A 10 -4.46 -21.87 -13.09
N LYS A 11 -3.29 -21.23 -13.08
CA LYS A 11 -2.84 -20.36 -11.99
C LYS A 11 -2.88 -18.89 -12.41
N PHE A 12 -3.52 -18.08 -11.58
CA PHE A 12 -3.62 -16.63 -11.72
C PHE A 12 -3.08 -15.97 -10.44
N ASN A 13 -1.92 -15.32 -10.53
CA ASN A 13 -1.23 -14.80 -9.35
C ASN A 13 -1.06 -15.92 -8.29
N ARG A 14 -1.64 -15.75 -7.09
CA ARG A 14 -1.58 -16.75 -6.01
C ARG A 14 -2.74 -17.74 -6.02
N LEU A 15 -3.61 -17.72 -7.04
CA LEU A 15 -4.85 -18.48 -7.08
C LEU A 15 -4.76 -19.58 -8.14
N THR A 16 -4.94 -20.82 -7.73
CA THR A 16 -5.04 -21.98 -8.62
C THR A 16 -6.51 -22.38 -8.74
N VAL A 17 -7.03 -22.46 -9.95
CA VAL A 17 -8.44 -22.82 -10.20
C VAL A 17 -8.63 -24.31 -9.96
N ILE A 18 -9.60 -24.67 -9.11
CA ILE A 18 -9.88 -26.07 -8.74
C ILE A 18 -11.06 -26.62 -9.52
N ARG A 19 -12.15 -25.85 -9.60
CA ARG A 19 -13.37 -26.28 -10.31
C ARG A 19 -14.29 -25.10 -10.55
N ARG A 20 -15.21 -25.29 -11.49
CA ARG A 20 -16.35 -24.38 -11.68
C ARG A 20 -17.43 -24.64 -10.63
N LEU A 21 -18.11 -23.57 -10.20
CA LEU A 21 -19.29 -23.64 -9.35
C LEU A 21 -20.57 -23.63 -10.19
N ILE A 22 -21.62 -24.28 -9.67
CA ILE A 22 -22.98 -24.22 -10.23
C ILE A 22 -23.57 -22.84 -9.96
N GLU A 23 -23.28 -22.29 -8.79
CA GLU A 23 -23.64 -20.94 -8.38
C GLU A 23 -23.07 -19.88 -9.33
N LYS A 24 -23.84 -18.81 -9.48
CA LYS A 24 -23.48 -17.63 -10.24
C LYS A 24 -23.43 -16.44 -9.29
N ASP A 25 -22.71 -15.40 -9.69
CA ASP A 25 -22.81 -14.14 -8.95
C ASP A 25 -24.15 -13.43 -9.21
N ILE A 26 -24.36 -12.29 -8.55
CA ILE A 26 -25.57 -11.47 -8.67
C ILE A 26 -25.84 -10.97 -10.10
N TYR A 27 -24.84 -11.02 -10.99
CA TYR A 27 -24.95 -10.63 -12.39
C TYR A 27 -25.04 -11.84 -13.33
N GLY A 28 -25.25 -13.04 -12.79
CA GLY A 28 -25.36 -14.28 -13.55
C GLY A 28 -24.03 -14.81 -14.12
N ARG A 29 -22.89 -14.30 -13.66
CA ARG A 29 -21.56 -14.72 -14.14
C ARG A 29 -21.12 -16.01 -13.46
N LYS A 30 -20.43 -16.85 -14.24
CA LYS A 30 -19.88 -18.14 -13.79
C LYS A 30 -18.82 -17.92 -12.71
N LEU A 31 -18.97 -18.62 -11.59
CA LEU A 31 -18.00 -18.62 -10.50
C LEU A 31 -17.04 -19.81 -10.60
N TRP A 32 -15.81 -19.57 -10.19
CA TRP A 32 -14.73 -20.53 -10.13
C TRP A 32 -14.19 -20.61 -8.71
N PHE A 33 -14.08 -21.83 -8.20
CA PHE A 33 -13.50 -22.12 -6.90
C PHE A 33 -11.99 -22.23 -7.04
N CYS A 34 -11.27 -21.40 -6.31
CA CYS A 34 -9.82 -21.27 -6.42
C CYS A 34 -9.16 -21.53 -5.07
N LYS A 35 -8.05 -22.26 -5.07
CA LYS A 35 -7.14 -22.42 -3.93
C LYS A 35 -6.05 -21.36 -3.99
N CYS A 36 -5.89 -20.61 -2.93
CA CYS A 36 -4.80 -19.65 -2.81
C CYS A 36 -3.53 -20.34 -2.29
N ASP A 37 -2.36 -19.82 -2.64
CA ASP A 37 -1.06 -20.26 -2.10
C ASP A 37 -1.01 -20.16 -0.55
N CYS A 38 -1.86 -19.30 0.03
CA CYS A 38 -2.08 -19.17 1.47
C CYS A 38 -2.82 -20.37 2.12
N GLY A 39 -3.27 -21.34 1.32
CA GLY A 39 -4.08 -22.49 1.73
C GLY A 39 -5.60 -22.23 1.77
N LYS A 40 -6.05 -20.97 1.81
CA LYS A 40 -7.49 -20.63 1.82
C LYS A 40 -8.09 -20.68 0.42
N PHE A 41 -9.41 -20.86 0.38
CA PHE A 41 -10.17 -20.90 -0.86
C PHE A 41 -11.02 -19.66 -1.04
N ILE A 42 -11.30 -19.30 -2.30
CA ILE A 42 -12.23 -18.24 -2.67
C ILE A 42 -13.04 -18.64 -3.90
N SER A 43 -14.23 -18.06 -4.05
CA SER A 43 -15.00 -18.06 -5.29
C SER A 43 -14.83 -16.74 -6.02
N THR A 44 -14.49 -16.76 -7.31
CA THR A 44 -14.39 -15.53 -8.11
C THR A 44 -14.73 -15.80 -9.58
N THR A 45 -14.85 -14.75 -10.39
CA THR A 45 -15.13 -14.87 -11.82
C THR A 45 -13.84 -14.87 -12.63
N ILE A 46 -13.87 -15.54 -13.79
CA ILE A 46 -12.75 -15.59 -14.73
C ILE A 46 -12.27 -14.19 -15.15
N SER A 47 -13.19 -13.23 -15.31
CA SER A 47 -12.83 -11.87 -15.73
C SER A 47 -11.99 -11.14 -14.67
N LEU A 48 -12.27 -11.37 -13.38
CA LEU A 48 -11.50 -10.76 -12.29
C LEU A 48 -10.11 -11.38 -12.15
N LEU A 49 -9.96 -12.66 -12.51
CA LEU A 49 -8.68 -13.35 -12.56
C LEU A 49 -7.81 -12.80 -13.70
N HIS A 50 -8.31 -12.77 -14.94
CA HIS A 50 -7.55 -12.23 -16.08
C HIS A 50 -7.20 -10.76 -15.94
N LYS A 51 -8.13 -9.93 -15.42
CA LYS A 51 -7.87 -8.51 -15.16
C LYS A 51 -6.95 -8.28 -13.95
N GLY A 52 -6.57 -9.33 -13.22
CA GLY A 52 -5.73 -9.23 -12.03
C GLY A 52 -6.37 -8.43 -10.89
N LYS A 53 -7.70 -8.31 -10.87
CA LYS A 53 -8.44 -7.61 -9.79
C LYS A 53 -8.51 -8.47 -8.53
N VAL A 54 -8.52 -9.80 -8.69
CA VAL A 54 -8.46 -10.76 -7.59
C VAL A 54 -7.16 -11.55 -7.72
N LYS A 55 -6.19 -11.26 -6.84
CA LYS A 55 -4.83 -11.83 -6.91
C LYS A 55 -4.54 -12.90 -5.84
N SER A 56 -5.35 -12.96 -4.79
CA SER A 56 -5.19 -13.86 -3.65
C SER A 56 -6.49 -13.97 -2.84
N CYS A 57 -6.48 -14.82 -1.81
CA CYS A 57 -7.48 -14.93 -0.74
C CYS A 57 -7.64 -13.65 0.14
N GLY A 58 -7.11 -12.50 -0.29
CA GLY A 58 -6.87 -11.31 0.55
C GLY A 58 -5.57 -11.33 1.37
N CYS A 59 -4.83 -12.45 1.44
CA CYS A 59 -3.56 -12.51 2.18
C CYS A 59 -2.49 -11.54 1.66
N LEU A 60 -2.41 -11.35 0.33
CA LEU A 60 -1.43 -10.46 -0.28
C LEU A 60 -1.57 -9.02 0.25
N ASN A 61 -2.80 -8.53 0.38
CA ASN A 61 -3.05 -7.19 0.93
C ASN A 61 -2.68 -7.11 2.42
N LYS A 62 -2.93 -8.17 3.20
CA LYS A 62 -2.54 -8.22 4.62
C LYS A 62 -1.02 -8.17 4.79
N GLU A 63 -0.29 -8.94 3.99
CA GLU A 63 1.19 -8.92 3.97
C GLU A 63 1.73 -7.54 3.60
N LEU A 64 1.16 -6.90 2.58
CA LEU A 64 1.56 -5.55 2.17
C LEU A 64 1.29 -4.52 3.26
N GLN A 65 0.10 -4.55 3.87
CA GLN A 65 -0.25 -3.65 4.98
C GLN A 65 0.70 -3.81 6.16
N GLN A 66 1.08 -5.04 6.51
CA GLN A 66 2.03 -5.30 7.58
C GLN A 66 3.42 -4.71 7.27
N LYS A 67 3.92 -4.92 6.04
CA LYS A 67 5.18 -4.31 5.58
C LYS A 67 5.13 -2.78 5.59
N PHE A 68 3.99 -2.18 5.24
CA PHE A 68 3.83 -0.73 5.31
C PHE A 68 3.82 -0.21 6.74
N LYS A 69 3.16 -0.93 7.68
CA LYS A 69 3.20 -0.58 9.11
C LYS A 69 4.62 -0.61 9.65
N GLU A 70 5.39 -1.66 9.35
CA GLU A 70 6.80 -1.79 9.76
C GLU A 70 7.69 -0.65 9.24
N LYS A 71 7.38 -0.11 8.06
CA LYS A 71 8.11 1.04 7.49
C LYS A 71 7.61 2.39 8.02
N ALA A 72 6.34 2.49 8.39
CA ALA A 72 5.68 3.73 8.81
C ALA A 72 6.00 4.14 10.27
N THR A 73 6.76 3.35 11.02
CA THR A 73 7.10 3.60 12.43
C THR A 73 8.34 4.47 12.65
N LYS A 74 9.02 4.96 11.60
CA LYS A 74 10.25 5.74 11.81
C LYS A 74 10.06 7.12 12.45
N HIS A 75 8.83 7.60 12.57
CA HIS A 75 8.51 8.75 13.40
C HIS A 75 7.10 8.55 13.95
N ASN A 76 7.00 8.14 15.23
CA ASN A 76 5.75 8.08 16.01
C ASN A 76 5.07 9.46 16.19
N LEU A 77 5.47 10.44 15.38
CA LEU A 77 5.15 11.85 15.43
C LEU A 77 4.21 12.25 14.28
N ARG A 78 3.68 11.28 13.52
CA ARG A 78 2.68 11.52 12.46
C ARG A 78 1.48 12.33 12.96
N TYR A 79 1.14 12.20 14.24
CA TYR A 79 0.05 12.93 14.90
C TYR A 79 0.55 14.03 15.83
N ASN A 80 1.85 14.33 15.86
CA ASN A 80 2.40 15.42 16.65
C ASN A 80 2.36 16.71 15.82
N PRO A 81 1.46 17.67 16.12
CA PRO A 81 1.33 18.90 15.34
C PRO A 81 2.61 19.73 15.34
N CYS A 82 3.44 19.64 16.39
CA CYS A 82 4.69 20.39 16.50
C CYS A 82 5.78 19.82 15.59
N TYR A 83 5.75 18.53 15.24
CA TYR A 83 6.76 17.94 14.35
C TYR A 83 6.74 18.56 12.95
N GLY A 84 5.54 18.89 12.43
CA GLY A 84 5.41 19.58 11.14
C GLY A 84 6.03 20.98 11.18
N VAL A 85 5.81 21.71 12.28
CA VAL A 85 6.38 23.06 12.48
C VAL A 85 7.89 23.01 12.63
N TRP A 86 8.40 22.07 13.42
CA TRP A 86 9.83 21.82 13.58
C TRP A 86 10.49 21.49 12.25
N ALA A 87 9.95 20.50 11.52
CA ALA A 87 10.49 20.10 10.23
C ALA A 87 10.48 21.25 9.22
N ASP A 88 9.41 22.06 9.17
CA ASP A 88 9.34 23.24 8.31
C ASP A 88 10.37 24.31 8.73
N MET A 89 10.54 24.54 10.04
CA MET A 89 11.56 25.42 10.59
C MET A 89 12.97 25.00 10.15
N ILE A 90 13.32 23.71 10.28
CA ILE A 90 14.61 23.20 9.82
C ILE A 90 14.76 23.39 8.32
N GLN A 91 13.75 23.01 7.52
CA GLN A 91 13.82 23.07 6.06
C GLN A 91 14.03 24.50 5.53
N ARG A 92 13.27 25.49 6.02
CA ARG A 92 13.42 26.88 5.55
C ARG A 92 14.75 27.52 5.97
N CYS A 93 15.38 27.07 7.05
CA CYS A 93 16.68 27.57 7.49
C CYS A 93 17.87 26.85 6.84
N THR A 94 17.74 25.58 6.44
CA THR A 94 18.88 24.75 6.04
C THR A 94 18.87 24.26 4.59
N ASN A 95 17.71 24.22 3.92
CA ASN A 95 17.58 23.65 2.58
C ASN A 95 17.40 24.73 1.49
N PRO A 96 18.41 24.99 0.63
CA PRO A 96 18.32 25.97 -0.45
C PRO A 96 17.22 25.73 -1.48
N LYS A 97 16.69 24.50 -1.58
CA LYS A 97 15.57 24.18 -2.49
C LYS A 97 14.21 24.55 -1.91
N ASN A 98 14.13 24.87 -0.61
CA ASN A 98 12.88 25.30 0.01
C ASN A 98 12.50 26.70 -0.51
N GLY A 99 11.25 26.89 -0.93
CA GLY A 99 10.77 28.16 -1.48
C GLY A 99 10.89 29.35 -0.52
N ASN A 100 10.96 29.11 0.79
CA ASN A 100 11.16 30.16 1.80
C ASN A 100 12.63 30.36 2.21
N TYR A 101 13.58 29.58 1.69
CA TYR A 101 14.98 29.64 2.10
C TYR A 101 15.60 31.04 1.94
N TYR A 102 15.23 31.76 0.88
CA TYR A 102 15.70 33.13 0.62
C TYR A 102 15.35 34.13 1.73
N LYS A 103 14.28 33.86 2.49
CA LYS A 103 13.84 34.69 3.63
C LYS A 103 14.56 34.35 4.94
N TYR A 104 15.16 33.16 5.03
CA TYR A 104 15.75 32.65 6.27
C TYR A 104 17.21 32.25 6.07
N GLY A 105 17.47 31.00 5.66
CA GLY A 105 18.82 30.46 5.58
C GLY A 105 19.76 31.26 4.67
N ALA A 106 19.27 31.80 3.55
CA ALA A 106 20.08 32.63 2.66
C ALA A 106 20.54 33.96 3.31
N ARG A 107 19.86 34.40 4.37
CA ARG A 107 20.21 35.60 5.15
C ARG A 107 21.08 35.28 6.37
N GLY A 108 21.47 34.01 6.55
CA GLY A 108 22.23 33.55 7.72
C GLY A 108 21.37 33.30 8.96
N ILE A 109 20.04 33.23 8.84
CA ILE A 109 19.17 32.83 9.96
C ILE A 109 19.30 31.32 10.15
N THR A 110 19.82 30.91 11.31
CA THR A 110 20.03 29.51 11.68
C THR A 110 19.09 29.08 12.80
N VAL A 111 18.99 27.77 12.99
CA VAL A 111 18.32 27.16 14.14
C VAL A 111 19.40 26.76 15.14
N CYS A 112 19.13 26.88 16.45
CA CYS A 112 20.09 26.42 17.46
C CYS A 112 20.35 24.91 17.33
N ASP A 113 21.55 24.48 17.72
CA ASP A 113 22.02 23.10 17.47
C ASP A 113 21.13 22.04 18.14
N GLU A 114 20.59 22.34 19.31
CA GLU A 114 19.70 21.43 20.06
C GLU A 114 18.41 21.13 19.29
N TRP A 115 17.80 22.15 18.69
CA TRP A 115 16.59 22.01 17.86
C TRP A 115 16.92 21.49 16.47
N LEU A 116 18.13 21.76 15.95
CA LEU A 116 18.54 21.27 14.63
C LEU A 116 18.75 19.75 14.62
N THR A 117 19.24 19.19 15.73
CA THR A 117 19.66 17.79 15.83
C THR A 117 18.60 16.86 16.41
N SER A 118 17.63 17.38 17.16
CA SER A 118 16.64 16.59 17.88
C SER A 118 15.28 17.29 17.94
N PHE A 119 14.20 16.56 17.61
CA PHE A 119 12.84 17.08 17.79
C PHE A 119 12.42 17.07 19.27
N GLU A 120 12.97 16.16 20.06
CA GLU A 120 12.68 16.02 21.48
C GLU A 120 13.10 17.25 22.30
N ASN A 121 13.99 18.07 21.74
CA ASN A 121 14.47 19.31 22.36
C ASN A 121 13.73 20.56 21.86
N PHE A 122 12.84 20.43 20.87
CA PHE A 122 12.04 21.51 20.28
C PHE A 122 10.74 21.75 21.06
#